data_AF-A0A497S4Z7-F1
#
_entry.id   AF-A0A497S4Z7-F1
#
_cell.length_a   1.000
_cell.length_b   1.000
_cell.length_c   1.000
_cell.angle_alpha   90.00
_cell.angle_beta   90.00
_cell.angle_gamma   90.00
#
_symmetry.space_group_name_H-M   'P 1'
#
loop_
_entity.id
_entity.type
_entity.pdbx_description
1 polymer ?
#
loop_
_entity_poly.entity_id
_entity_poly.type
_entity_poly.pdbx_seq_one_letter_code
_entity_poly.pdbx_strand_id
1 'polypeptide(L)'
;MKGLHIYTGDGGGKTVAALGLALRAVGHGHKVIIIQFMKGRRYIGEYKIARRLYPEYNIYQFGREEFVDLKNPSDEDKKIAEEGL
;
A
#
# COMPACT_ATOMS: atom_id res chain seq x y z
N MET A 1 7.88 0.56 21.41
CA MET A 1 8.33 1.75 20.67
C MET A 1 7.26 2.12 19.65
N LYS A 2 6.77 3.37 19.67
CA LYS A 2 5.98 3.93 18.57
C LYS A 2 6.97 4.68 17.67
N GLY A 3 7.00 4.38 16.38
CA GLY A 3 7.89 5.02 15.40
C GLY A 3 7.09 5.43 14.17
N LEU A 4 7.36 6.64 13.66
CA LEU A 4 6.77 7.16 12.43
C LEU A 4 7.86 7.26 11.38
N HIS A 5 7.64 6.60 10.24
CA HIS A 5 8.55 6.62 9.10
C HIS A 5 7.88 7.37 7.95
N ILE A 6 8.55 8.37 7.39
CA ILE A 6 8.07 9.12 6.22
C ILE A 6 9.08 8.93 5.09
N TYR A 7 8.66 8.25 4.03
CA TYR A 7 9.45 8.08 2.80
C TYR A 7 8.91 9.03 1.73
N THR A 8 9.64 10.11 1.43
CA THR A 8 9.22 11.17 0.49
C THR A 8 10.33 11.51 -0.52
N GLY A 9 10.04 12.42 -1.46
CA GLY A 9 10.93 12.83 -2.56
C GLY A 9 10.62 12.11 -3.87
N ASP A 10 11.27 12.52 -4.97
CA ASP A 10 10.96 12.03 -6.32
C ASP A 10 11.65 10.71 -6.68
N GLY A 11 12.66 10.31 -5.89
CA GLY A 11 13.38 9.06 -6.08
C GLY A 11 12.48 7.82 -6.00
N GLY A 12 12.77 6.81 -6.82
CA GLY A 12 12.16 5.49 -6.71
C GLY A 12 12.52 4.82 -5.38
N GLY A 13 11.66 3.93 -4.88
CA GLY A 13 11.95 3.08 -3.72
C GLY A 13 11.14 3.36 -2.45
N LYS A 14 10.34 4.44 -2.39
CA LYS A 14 9.49 4.76 -1.23
C LYS A 14 8.57 3.60 -0.83
N THR A 15 7.81 3.09 -1.80
CA THR A 15 6.91 1.96 -1.59
C THR A 15 7.67 0.68 -1.23
N VAL A 16 8.81 0.43 -1.88
CA VAL A 16 9.63 -0.76 -1.62
C VAL A 16 10.19 -0.73 -0.19
N ALA A 17 10.66 0.42 0.29
CA ALA A 17 11.16 0.59 1.65
C ALA A 17 10.06 0.32 2.70
N ALA A 18 8.85 0.84 2.48
CA ALA A 18 7.71 0.59 3.36
C ALA A 18 7.30 -0.89 3.38
N LEU A 19 7.24 -1.54 2.22
CA LEU A 19 6.92 -2.97 2.10
C LEU A 19 8.02 -3.86 2.72
N GLY A 20 9.29 -3.49 2.57
CA GLY A 20 10.40 -4.19 3.21
C GLY A 20 10.36 -4.10 4.73
N LEU A 21 9.98 -2.94 5.29
CA LEU A 21 9.75 -2.78 6.73
C LEU A 21 8.57 -3.64 7.21
N ALA A 22 7.48 -3.65 6.46
CA ALA A 22 6.33 -4.50 6.73
C ALA A 22 6.71 -5.99 6.74
N LEU A 23 7.45 -6.44 5.74
CA LEU A 23 7.92 -7.82 5.65
C LEU A 23 8.87 -8.18 6.81
N ARG A 24 9.76 -7.26 7.21
CA ARG A 24 10.63 -7.45 8.39
C ARG A 24 9.79 -7.64 9.66
N ALA A 25 8.76 -6.81 9.87
CA ALA A 25 7.89 -6.94 11.02
C ALA A 25 7.18 -8.30 11.06
N VAL A 26 6.68 -8.78 9.92
CA VAL A 26 6.09 -10.12 9.80
C VAL A 26 7.11 -11.22 10.12
N GLY A 27 8.36 -11.09 9.65
CA GLY A 27 9.44 -12.02 9.99
C GLY A 27 9.74 -12.11 11.49
N HIS A 28 9.38 -11.09 12.27
CA HIS A 28 9.46 -11.09 13.73
C HIS A 28 8.15 -11.48 14.43
N GLY A 29 7.17 -12.01 13.71
CA GLY A 29 5.90 -12.49 14.26
C GLY A 29 4.86 -11.39 14.52
N HIS A 30 5.05 -10.17 13.98
CA HIS A 30 4.04 -9.12 14.06
C HIS A 30 3.02 -9.23 12.92
N LYS A 31 1.80 -8.77 13.19
CA LYS A 31 0.77 -8.58 12.16
C LYS A 31 0.90 -7.20 11.54
N VAL A 32 0.74 -7.11 10.22
CA VAL A 32 0.86 -5.89 9.45
C VAL A 32 -0.35 -5.70 8.55
N ILE A 33 -0.87 -4.49 8.55
CA ILE A 33 -1.90 -4.01 7.63
C ILE A 33 -1.27 -2.91 6.78
N ILE A 34 -1.42 -3.03 5.46
CA ILE A 34 -0.98 -2.04 4.49
C ILE A 34 -2.22 -1.51 3.78
N ILE A 35 -2.34 -0.19 3.77
CA ILE A 35 -3.41 0.53 3.07
C ILE A 35 -2.76 1.33 1.94
N GLN A 36 -3.23 1.14 0.72
CA GLN A 36 -2.69 1.81 -0.46
C GLN A 36 -3.79 2.62 -1.16
N PHE A 37 -3.59 3.93 -1.21
CA PHE A 37 -4.41 4.81 -2.03
C PHE A 37 -3.87 4.89 -3.45
N MET A 38 -4.75 5.18 -4.42
CA MET A 38 -4.40 5.36 -5.84
C MET A 38 -3.75 4.12 -6.49
N LYS A 39 -3.95 2.94 -5.90
CA LYS A 39 -3.43 1.66 -6.39
C LYS A 39 -4.59 0.67 -6.49
N GLY A 40 -4.88 0.18 -7.70
CA GLY A 40 -5.86 -0.89 -7.93
C GLY A 40 -5.30 -2.17 -8.55
N ARG A 41 -4.07 -2.14 -9.07
CA ARG A 41 -3.47 -3.30 -9.75
C ARG A 41 -3.07 -4.39 -8.77
N ARG A 42 -3.91 -5.41 -8.63
CA ARG A 42 -3.71 -6.53 -7.69
C ARG A 42 -2.72 -7.60 -8.18
N TYR A 43 -2.32 -7.55 -9.45
CA TYR A 43 -1.48 -8.58 -10.07
C TYR A 43 0.04 -8.37 -9.88
N ILE A 44 0.43 -7.25 -9.27
CA ILE A 44 1.82 -6.89 -8.97
C ILE A 44 2.40 -7.85 -7.93
N GLY A 45 3.67 -8.27 -8.12
CA GLY A 45 4.32 -9.30 -7.32
C GLY A 45 4.38 -8.97 -5.82
N GLU A 46 4.70 -7.72 -5.49
CA GLU A 46 4.73 -7.18 -4.14
C GLU A 46 3.39 -7.28 -3.41
N TYR A 47 2.27 -7.39 -4.13
CA TYR A 47 0.93 -7.49 -3.53
C TYR A 47 0.43 -8.92 -3.48
N LYS A 48 0.84 -9.76 -4.45
CA LYS A 48 0.54 -11.20 -4.47
C LYS A 48 1.05 -11.94 -3.23
N ILE A 49 2.14 -11.46 -2.64
CA ILE A 49 2.74 -12.08 -1.44
C ILE A 49 1.78 -12.13 -0.25
N ALA A 50 0.81 -11.20 -0.16
CA ALA A 50 -0.15 -11.15 0.94
C ALA A 50 -0.96 -12.45 1.08
N ARG A 51 -1.24 -13.14 -0.04
CA ARG A 51 -1.93 -14.44 0.01
C ARG A 51 -1.10 -15.54 0.67
N ARG A 52 0.23 -15.47 0.56
CA ARG A 52 1.16 -16.46 1.14
C ARG A 52 1.44 -16.19 2.61
N LEU A 53 1.35 -14.93 3.02
CA LEU A 53 1.66 -14.45 4.36
C LEU A 53 0.39 -14.13 5.17
N TYR A 54 -0.77 -14.60 4.73
CA TYR A 54 -2.01 -14.48 5.47
C TYR A 54 -2.00 -15.44 6.67
N PRO A 55 -2.48 -15.04 7.86
CA PRO A 55 -3.16 -13.76 8.18
C PRO A 55 -2.25 -12.61 8.63
N GLU A 56 -0.94 -12.80 8.69
CA GLU A 56 0.01 -11.83 9.27
C GLU A 56 0.25 -10.60 8.38
N TYR A 57 0.03 -10.68 7.08
CA TYR A 57 0.29 -9.60 6.12
C TYR A 57 -0.91 -9.36 5.21
N ASN A 58 -1.62 -8.25 5.43
CA ASN A 58 -2.81 -7.88 4.65
C ASN A 58 -2.59 -6.58 3.89
N ILE A 59 -3.00 -6.56 2.61
CA ILE A 59 -2.95 -5.36 1.76
C ILE A 59 -4.37 -5.02 1.32
N TYR A 60 -4.76 -3.77 1.53
CA TYR A 60 -5.99 -3.18 1.04
C TYR A 60 -5.67 -2.07 0.05
N GLN A 61 -6.36 -2.09 -1.08
CA GLN A 61 -6.09 -1.25 -2.24
C GLN A 61 -7.32 -0.43 -2.58
N PHE A 62 -7.16 0.88 -2.51
CA PHE A 62 -8.18 1.91 -2.70
C PHE A 62 -7.73 2.82 -3.84
N GLY A 63 -7.76 2.27 -5.05
CA GLY A 63 -7.57 3.02 -6.27
C GLY A 63 -7.91 2.17 -7.49
N ARG A 64 -7.91 2.82 -8.65
CA ARG A 64 -8.19 2.18 -9.94
C ARG A 64 -6.96 1.49 -10.52
N GLU A 65 -7.15 0.71 -11.59
CA GLU A 65 -6.01 0.11 -12.31
C GLU A 65 -5.28 1.15 -13.19
N GLU A 66 -5.98 2.21 -13.55
CA GLU A 66 -5.50 3.38 -14.26
C GLU A 66 -4.72 4.32 -13.31
N PHE A 67 -3.95 5.22 -13.92
CA PHE A 67 -3.32 6.30 -13.18
C PHE A 67 -4.33 7.40 -12.89
N VAL A 68 -4.27 7.94 -11.67
CA VAL A 68 -5.04 9.11 -11.25
C VAL A 68 -4.45 10.37 -11.87
N ASP A 69 -5.29 11.26 -12.39
CA ASP A 69 -4.88 12.63 -12.72
C ASP A 69 -4.68 13.41 -11.41
N LEU A 70 -3.42 13.75 -11.11
CA LEU A 70 -3.05 14.45 -9.88
C LEU A 70 -3.59 15.89 -9.81
N LYS A 71 -3.87 16.52 -10.95
CA LYS A 71 -4.38 17.90 -11.01
C LYS A 71 -5.90 17.93 -10.94
N ASN A 72 -6.55 16.93 -11.52
CA ASN A 72 -8.00 16.85 -11.59
C ASN A 72 -8.50 15.41 -11.38
N PRO A 73 -8.44 14.87 -10.14
CA PRO A 73 -8.89 13.52 -9.86
C PRO A 73 -10.39 13.38 -10.10
N SER A 74 -10.82 12.25 -10.66
CA SER A 74 -12.24 12.00 -10.90
C SER A 74 -13.01 11.83 -9.59
N ASP A 75 -14.33 11.97 -9.63
CA ASP A 75 -15.16 11.70 -8.46
C ASP A 75 -15.12 10.23 -8.04
N GLU A 76 -14.85 9.32 -9.00
CA GLU A 76 -14.60 7.92 -8.71
C GLU A 76 -13.28 7.73 -7.93
N ASP A 77 -12.20 8.42 -8.31
CA ASP A 77 -10.92 8.37 -7.60
C ASP A 77 -11.08 8.83 -6.14
N LYS A 78 -11.84 9.92 -5.93
CA LYS A 78 -12.14 10.46 -4.59
C LYS A 78 -12.96 9.47 -3.78
N LYS A 79 -14.04 8.93 -4.36
CA LYS A 79 -14.91 7.96 -3.69
C LYS A 79 -14.15 6.71 -3.25
N ILE A 80 -13.34 6.13 -4.13
CA ILE A 80 -12.55 4.94 -3.79
C ILE A 80 -11.54 5.27 -2.69
N ALA A 81 -10.93 6.45 -2.71
CA ALA A 81 -10.03 6.88 -1.64
C ALA A 81 -10.78 7.06 -0.29
N GLU A 82 -12.01 7.57 -0.29
CA GLU A 82 -12.84 7.69 0.91
C GLU A 82 -13.18 6.34 1.53
N GLU A 83 -13.33 5.28 0.74
CA GLU A 83 -13.56 3.91 1.24
C GLU A 83 -12.38 3.34 2.04
N GLY A 84 -11.19 3.94 1.91
CA GLY A 84 -9.96 3.52 2.60
C GLY A 84 -9.64 4.24 3.91
N LEU A 85 -10.51 5.17 4.33
CA LEU A 85 -10.42 5.93 5.59
C LEU A 85 -11.24 5.27 6.70
#